data_AF-A0A927QTM0-F1
#
_entry.id   AF-A0A927QTM0-F1
#
_cell.length_a   1.000
_cell.length_b   1.000
_cell.length_c   1.000
_cell.angle_alpha   90.00
_cell.angle_beta   90.00
_cell.angle_gamma   90.00
#
_symmetry.space_group_name_H-M   'P 1'
#
loop_
_entity.id
_entity.type
_entity.pdbx_description
1 polymer ?
#
loop_
_entity_poly.entity_id
_entity_poly.type
_entity_poly.pdbx_seq_one_letter_code
_entity_poly.pdbx_strand_id
1 'polypeptide(L)'
;MIKKYRGIWKSTFKFNDSLSRYDYWIFTGVNTIFMFLVVLFMESFKLDSLGQLISLIFVFPQIAAGVRRMNDLGVSPGYFFIPLYGFYLCLLSGKKEHHSVAVIPKIDIKTFFIIVLISFIIGVINLVFMIFYNRGGGLAEAIVSLCIGLLLYPLLLTILLVLINLVIKEKATIKRIFFLWFSFANYIIDYNYTTNTP
;
A
#
# COMPACT_ATOMS: atom_id res chain seq x y z
N MET A 1 -19.04 9.36 10.28
CA MET A 1 -18.11 8.23 10.05
C MET A 1 -18.80 6.86 10.19
N ILE A 2 -19.31 6.46 11.36
CA ILE A 2 -19.90 5.12 11.61
C ILE A 2 -21.07 4.78 10.67
N LYS A 3 -21.99 5.72 10.41
CA LYS A 3 -23.11 5.52 9.45
C LYS A 3 -22.61 5.19 8.04
N LYS A 4 -21.54 5.84 7.57
CA LYS A 4 -20.93 5.57 6.26
C LYS A 4 -20.30 4.19 6.22
N TYR A 5 -19.50 3.83 7.22
CA TYR A 5 -18.88 2.51 7.34
C TYR A 5 -19.92 1.39 7.25
N ARG A 6 -21.01 1.48 8.02
CA ARG A 6 -22.13 0.52 7.97
C ARG A 6 -22.79 0.45 6.58
N GLY A 7 -22.98 1.60 5.93
CA GLY A 7 -23.56 1.66 4.59
C GLY A 7 -22.67 0.99 3.53
N ILE A 8 -21.35 1.14 3.65
CA ILE A 8 -20.39 0.50 2.76
C ILE A 8 -20.42 -1.01 2.95
N TRP A 9 -20.42 -1.51 4.20
CA TRP A 9 -20.57 -2.93 4.52
C TRP A 9 -21.82 -3.58 3.92
N LYS A 10 -22.97 -2.90 3.99
CA LYS A 10 -24.22 -3.39 3.40
C LYS A 10 -24.19 -3.46 1.87
N SER A 11 -23.36 -2.65 1.24
CA SER A 11 -23.23 -2.55 -0.21
C SER A 11 -21.94 -3.19 -0.74
N THR A 12 -21.17 -3.87 0.10
CA THR A 12 -19.83 -4.37 -0.22
C THR A 12 -19.79 -5.15 -1.52
N PHE A 13 -20.71 -6.10 -1.71
CA PHE A 13 -20.74 -6.98 -2.89
C PHE A 13 -21.49 -6.40 -4.09
N LYS A 14 -21.88 -5.12 -4.06
CA LYS A 14 -22.39 -4.41 -5.25
C LYS A 14 -21.22 -3.93 -6.09
N PHE A 15 -20.57 -4.88 -6.79
CA PHE A 15 -19.35 -4.59 -7.55
C PHE A 15 -19.54 -3.54 -8.64
N ASN A 16 -20.73 -3.42 -9.23
CA ASN A 16 -21.02 -2.42 -10.25
C ASN A 16 -21.14 -0.98 -9.71
N ASP A 17 -21.27 -0.81 -8.39
CA ASP A 17 -21.33 0.52 -7.79
C ASP A 17 -19.93 1.12 -7.65
N SER A 18 -19.81 2.43 -7.85
CA SER A 18 -18.57 3.16 -7.59
C SER A 18 -18.41 3.51 -6.10
N LEU A 19 -17.18 3.72 -5.64
CA LEU A 19 -16.87 4.21 -4.28
C LEU A 19 -15.95 5.43 -4.37
N SER A 20 -16.34 6.53 -3.72
CA SER A 20 -15.54 7.75 -3.67
C SER A 20 -14.21 7.49 -2.94
N ARG A 21 -13.18 8.30 -3.21
CA ARG A 21 -11.88 8.15 -2.54
C ARG A 21 -12.02 8.35 -1.02
N TYR A 22 -12.77 9.36 -0.58
CA TYR A 22 -13.04 9.60 0.84
C TYR A 22 -13.71 8.39 1.52
N ASP A 23 -14.76 7.83 0.89
CA ASP A 23 -15.48 6.67 1.46
C ASP A 23 -14.61 5.42 1.47
N TYR A 24 -13.79 5.22 0.43
CA TYR A 24 -12.81 4.14 0.35
C TYR A 24 -11.79 4.20 1.49
N TRP A 25 -11.19 5.38 1.76
CA TRP A 25 -10.18 5.52 2.81
C TRP A 25 -10.77 5.42 4.22
N ILE A 26 -12.00 5.90 4.44
CA ILE A 26 -12.69 5.64 5.72
C ILE A 26 -12.90 4.14 5.92
N PHE A 27 -13.42 3.45 4.92
CA PHE A 27 -13.70 2.02 5.05
C PHE A 27 -12.43 1.23 5.30
N THR A 28 -11.39 1.49 4.50
CA THR A 28 -10.07 0.88 4.60
C THR A 28 -9.43 1.13 5.96
N GLY A 29 -9.37 2.39 6.39
CA GLY A 29 -8.74 2.75 7.66
C GLY A 29 -9.45 2.10 8.85
N VAL A 30 -10.79 2.13 8.88
CA VAL A 30 -11.57 1.50 9.94
C VAL A 30 -11.40 -0.02 9.92
N ASN A 31 -11.45 -0.68 8.76
CA ASN A 31 -11.23 -2.13 8.66
C ASN A 31 -9.83 -2.54 9.10
N THR A 32 -8.79 -1.79 8.72
CA THR A 32 -7.41 -2.07 9.12
C THR A 32 -7.25 -1.99 10.63
N ILE A 33 -7.82 -0.95 11.27
CA ILE A 33 -7.80 -0.83 12.74
C ILE A 33 -8.53 -2.01 13.38
N PHE A 34 -9.71 -2.39 12.89
CA PHE A 34 -10.43 -3.55 13.43
C PHE A 34 -9.67 -4.86 13.25
N MET A 35 -9.06 -5.11 12.10
CA MET A 35 -8.20 -6.28 11.89
C MET A 35 -7.07 -6.32 12.90
N PHE A 36 -6.38 -5.19 13.11
CA PHE A 36 -5.29 -5.10 14.08
C PHE A 36 -5.76 -5.40 15.50
N LEU A 37 -6.89 -4.82 15.92
CA LEU A 37 -7.48 -5.07 17.24
C LEU A 37 -7.91 -6.53 17.43
N VAL A 38 -8.48 -7.16 16.39
CA VAL A 38 -8.87 -8.58 16.44
C VAL A 38 -7.66 -9.47 16.61
N VAL A 39 -6.59 -9.24 15.85
CA VAL A 39 -5.36 -10.05 15.96
C VAL A 39 -4.76 -9.91 17.36
N LEU A 40 -4.59 -8.68 17.87
CA LEU A 40 -4.06 -8.44 19.22
C LEU A 40 -4.92 -9.06 20.32
N PHE A 41 -6.25 -8.96 20.19
CA PHE A 41 -7.17 -9.56 21.15
C PHE A 41 -7.04 -11.09 21.15
N MET A 42 -7.01 -11.72 19.97
CA MET A 42 -6.90 -13.19 19.86
C MET A 42 -5.56 -13.72 20.34
N GLU A 43 -4.47 -13.00 20.08
CA GLU A 43 -3.13 -13.32 20.59
C GLU A 43 -3.10 -13.31 22.12
N SER A 44 -3.79 -12.36 22.75
CA SER A 44 -3.90 -12.27 24.21
C SER A 44 -4.55 -13.51 24.86
N PHE A 45 -5.34 -14.27 24.10
CA PHE A 45 -5.97 -15.53 24.53
C PHE A 45 -5.28 -16.78 23.98
N LYS A 46 -4.13 -16.65 23.29
CA LYS A 46 -3.43 -17.75 22.60
C LYS A 46 -4.31 -18.46 21.56
N LEU A 47 -5.18 -17.70 20.89
CA LEU A 47 -6.09 -18.17 19.84
C LEU A 47 -5.64 -17.71 18.46
N ASP A 48 -4.33 -17.78 18.19
CA ASP A 48 -3.69 -17.19 17.00
C ASP A 48 -4.29 -17.70 15.69
N SER A 49 -4.57 -19.01 15.62
CA SER A 49 -5.18 -19.65 14.45
C SER A 49 -6.60 -19.14 14.17
N LEU A 50 -7.38 -18.88 15.22
CA LEU A 50 -8.71 -18.27 15.10
C LEU A 50 -8.61 -16.80 14.69
N GLY A 51 -7.65 -16.05 15.22
CA GLY A 51 -7.38 -14.67 14.81
C GLY A 51 -7.07 -14.56 13.31
N GLN A 52 -6.25 -15.48 12.78
CA GLN A 52 -5.96 -15.55 11.35
C GLN A 52 -7.20 -15.85 10.51
N LEU A 53 -8.03 -16.81 10.91
CA LEU A 53 -9.28 -17.14 10.20
C LEU A 53 -10.26 -15.95 10.19
N ILE A 54 -10.41 -15.27 11.33
CA ILE A 54 -11.32 -14.11 11.44
C ILE A 54 -10.82 -12.95 10.59
N SER A 55 -9.49 -12.75 10.47
CA SER A 55 -8.92 -11.70 9.63
C SER A 55 -9.36 -11.80 8.16
N LEU A 56 -9.55 -13.02 7.64
CA LEU A 56 -10.01 -13.26 6.27
C LEU A 56 -11.40 -12.66 5.99
N ILE A 57 -12.26 -12.55 7.01
CA ILE A 57 -13.60 -11.95 6.90
C ILE A 57 -13.49 -10.46 6.52
N PHE A 58 -12.42 -9.77 6.95
CA PHE A 58 -12.18 -8.36 6.65
C PHE A 58 -11.47 -8.16 5.31
N VAL A 59 -10.76 -9.18 4.79
CA VAL A 59 -10.04 -9.12 3.51
C VAL A 59 -11.01 -9.03 2.32
N PHE A 60 -12.05 -9.88 2.25
CA PHE A 60 -12.97 -9.85 1.10
C PHE A 60 -13.68 -8.51 0.92
N PRO A 61 -14.23 -7.88 1.97
CA PRO A 61 -14.81 -6.55 1.88
C PRO A 61 -13.81 -5.48 1.47
N GLN A 62 -12.55 -5.62 1.89
CA GLN A 62 -11.47 -4.71 1.51
C GLN A 62 -11.18 -4.78 0.00
N ILE A 63 -11.13 -5.98 -0.56
CA ILE A 63 -10.99 -6.20 -2.00
C ILE A 63 -12.19 -5.63 -2.75
N ALA A 64 -13.41 -5.88 -2.27
CA ALA A 64 -14.62 -5.39 -2.92
C ALA A 64 -14.70 -3.86 -2.91
N ALA A 65 -14.29 -3.19 -1.82
CA ALA A 65 -14.16 -1.75 -1.77
C ALA A 65 -13.12 -1.21 -2.78
N GLY A 66 -12.00 -1.93 -2.96
CA GLY A 66 -10.98 -1.65 -3.98
C GLY A 66 -11.52 -1.72 -5.41
N VAL A 67 -12.27 -2.78 -5.74
CA VAL A 67 -12.94 -2.94 -7.05
C VAL A 67 -13.89 -1.76 -7.32
N ARG A 68 -14.70 -1.38 -6.34
CA ARG A 68 -15.63 -0.25 -6.45
C ARG A 68 -14.91 1.10 -6.60
N ARG A 69 -13.73 1.25 -5.99
CA ARG A 69 -12.85 2.42 -6.18
C ARG A 69 -12.33 2.49 -7.62
N MET A 70 -11.92 1.38 -8.22
CA MET A 70 -11.50 1.33 -9.63
C MET A 70 -12.65 1.70 -10.57
N ASN A 71 -13.87 1.27 -10.26
CA ASN A 71 -15.06 1.63 -11.03
C ASN A 71 -15.37 3.14 -10.97
N ASP A 72 -15.09 3.80 -9.85
CA ASP A 72 -15.22 5.27 -9.75
C ASP A 72 -14.22 6.04 -10.63
N LEU A 73 -13.05 5.44 -10.87
CA LEU A 73 -12.03 5.97 -11.78
C LEU A 73 -12.32 5.61 -13.25
N GLY A 74 -13.20 4.65 -13.50
CA GLY A 74 -13.49 4.14 -14.85
C GLY A 74 -12.36 3.28 -15.42
N VAL A 75 -11.58 2.62 -14.56
CA VAL A 75 -10.49 1.72 -14.96
C VAL A 75 -10.85 0.27 -14.64
N SER A 76 -10.13 -0.67 -15.26
CA SER A 76 -10.33 -2.10 -15.00
C SER A 76 -10.10 -2.42 -13.51
N PRO A 77 -11.02 -3.17 -12.86
CA PRO A 77 -10.84 -3.63 -11.47
C PRO A 77 -9.55 -4.41 -11.22
N GLY A 78 -9.02 -5.08 -12.25
CA GLY A 78 -7.78 -5.85 -12.16
C GLY A 78 -6.57 -5.02 -11.73
N TYR A 79 -6.55 -3.72 -12.01
CA TYR A 79 -5.46 -2.84 -11.61
C TYR A 79 -5.35 -2.64 -10.09
N PHE A 80 -6.41 -2.92 -9.33
CA PHE A 80 -6.36 -2.92 -7.87
C PHE A 80 -5.37 -3.96 -7.30
N PHE A 81 -5.26 -5.12 -7.94
CA PHE A 81 -4.41 -6.21 -7.47
C PHE A 81 -2.92 -5.99 -7.74
N ILE A 82 -2.56 -4.93 -8.45
CA ILE A 82 -1.18 -4.54 -8.66
C ILE A 82 -0.81 -3.65 -7.48
N PRO A 83 -0.02 -4.13 -6.49
CA PRO A 83 -0.01 -3.53 -5.15
C PRO A 83 0.25 -2.03 -5.17
N LEU A 84 1.25 -1.64 -5.95
CA LEU A 84 1.81 -0.31 -6.00
C LEU A 84 1.05 0.61 -6.96
N TYR A 85 0.63 0.10 -8.12
CA TYR A 85 -0.19 0.85 -9.07
C TYR A 85 -1.65 1.01 -8.60
N GLY A 86 -2.25 -0.05 -8.08
CA GLY A 86 -3.58 -0.04 -7.49
C GLY A 86 -3.67 0.91 -6.30
N PHE A 87 -2.64 0.95 -5.45
CA PHE A 87 -2.55 1.94 -4.38
C PHE A 87 -2.49 3.37 -4.92
N TYR A 88 -1.63 3.65 -5.90
CA TYR A 88 -1.58 4.96 -6.57
C TYR A 88 -2.95 5.37 -7.12
N LEU A 89 -3.64 4.47 -7.83
CA LEU A 89 -4.98 4.71 -8.34
C LEU A 89 -5.98 5.05 -7.22
N CYS A 90 -5.91 4.37 -6.08
CA CYS A 90 -6.78 4.65 -4.94
C CYS A 90 -6.61 6.07 -4.36
N LEU A 91 -5.47 6.72 -4.58
CA LEU A 91 -5.21 8.10 -4.14
C LEU A 91 -5.75 9.17 -5.10
N LEU A 92 -5.96 8.82 -6.37
CA LEU A 92 -6.47 9.76 -7.39
C LEU A 92 -7.91 10.15 -7.09
N SER A 93 -8.33 11.33 -7.55
CA SER A 93 -9.74 11.75 -7.50
C SER A 93 -10.53 11.08 -8.62
N GLY A 94 -11.73 10.57 -8.29
CA GLY A 94 -12.63 9.94 -9.26
C GLY A 94 -13.94 10.71 -9.47
N LYS A 95 -14.85 10.14 -10.28
CA LYS A 95 -16.08 10.81 -10.76
C LYS A 95 -17.01 11.27 -9.63
N LYS A 96 -17.03 10.54 -8.50
CA LYS A 96 -17.88 10.90 -7.36
C LYS A 96 -17.39 12.12 -6.58
N GLU A 97 -16.12 12.49 -6.67
CA GLU A 97 -15.57 13.66 -5.97
C GLU A 97 -15.49 14.89 -6.87
N HIS A 98 -15.18 14.69 -8.15
CA HIS A 98 -15.19 15.74 -9.15
C HIS A 98 -15.92 15.26 -10.41
N HIS A 99 -16.63 16.15 -11.09
CA HIS A 99 -17.31 15.84 -12.35
C HIS A 99 -16.37 15.31 -13.45
N SER A 100 -15.06 15.54 -13.29
CA SER A 100 -13.99 14.97 -14.13
C SER A 100 -13.07 14.06 -13.31
N VAL A 101 -12.69 12.93 -13.90
CA VAL A 101 -11.66 12.05 -13.33
C VAL A 101 -10.30 12.72 -13.49
N ALA A 102 -9.41 12.55 -12.50
CA ALA A 102 -8.01 12.92 -12.67
C ALA A 102 -7.44 12.28 -13.94
N VAL A 103 -6.49 12.93 -14.61
CA VAL A 103 -5.87 12.37 -15.82
C VAL A 103 -5.17 11.07 -15.43
N ILE A 104 -5.78 9.94 -15.80
CA ILE A 104 -5.21 8.62 -15.54
C ILE A 104 -4.15 8.39 -16.62
N PRO A 105 -2.89 8.17 -16.22
CA PRO A 105 -1.83 7.80 -17.17
C PRO A 105 -2.20 6.51 -17.89
N LYS A 106 -2.21 6.53 -19.22
CA LYS A 106 -2.26 5.28 -19.99
C LYS A 106 -0.90 4.61 -19.87
N ILE A 107 -0.91 3.40 -19.31
CA ILE A 107 0.29 2.59 -19.17
C ILE A 107 0.37 1.67 -20.40
N ASP A 108 1.50 1.70 -21.11
CA ASP A 108 1.75 0.75 -22.19
C ASP A 108 2.07 -0.64 -21.61
N ILE A 109 1.89 -1.68 -22.42
CA ILE A 109 2.01 -3.06 -21.94
C ILE A 109 3.42 -3.37 -21.39
N LYS A 110 4.48 -2.73 -21.92
CA LYS A 110 5.84 -2.93 -21.41
C LYS A 110 6.02 -2.30 -20.03
N THR A 111 5.60 -1.05 -19.83
CA THR A 111 5.66 -0.38 -18.53
C THR A 111 4.81 -1.11 -17.49
N PHE A 112 3.66 -1.66 -17.90
CA PHE A 112 2.82 -2.48 -17.03
C PHE A 112 3.60 -3.65 -16.43
N PHE A 113 4.26 -4.46 -17.27
CA PHE A 113 5.05 -5.61 -16.80
C PHE A 113 6.24 -5.17 -15.94
N ILE A 114 6.88 -4.04 -16.25
CA ILE A 114 7.96 -3.47 -15.44
C ILE A 114 7.44 -3.10 -14.04
N ILE A 115 6.30 -2.42 -13.94
CA ILE A 115 5.71 -2.04 -12.65
C ILE A 115 5.34 -3.29 -11.83
N VAL A 116 4.75 -4.31 -12.47
CA VAL A 116 4.43 -5.57 -11.81
C VAL A 116 5.70 -6.24 -11.28
N LEU A 117 6.76 -6.31 -12.10
CA LEU A 117 8.04 -6.92 -11.71
C LEU A 117 8.69 -6.17 -10.54
N ILE A 118 8.75 -4.83 -10.60
CA ILE A 118 9.29 -4.01 -9.50
C ILE A 118 8.48 -4.22 -8.23
N SER A 119 7.14 -4.22 -8.33
CA SER A 119 6.25 -4.45 -7.18
C SER A 119 6.49 -5.83 -6.56
N PHE A 120 6.69 -6.84 -7.40
CA PHE A 120 6.98 -8.20 -6.96
C PHE A 120 8.34 -8.29 -6.25
N ILE A 121 9.40 -7.72 -6.84
CA ILE A 121 10.74 -7.68 -6.24
C ILE A 121 10.71 -7.00 -4.87
N ILE A 122 10.04 -5.85 -4.76
CA ILE A 122 9.86 -5.13 -3.50
C ILE A 122 9.13 -6.01 -2.47
N GLY A 123 8.05 -6.69 -2.90
CA GLY A 123 7.31 -7.62 -2.05
C GLY A 123 8.18 -8.76 -1.52
N VAL A 124 9.02 -9.36 -2.37
CA VAL A 124 9.96 -10.43 -1.99
C VAL A 124 11.00 -9.90 -1.02
N ILE A 125 11.59 -8.73 -1.28
CA ILE A 125 12.57 -8.10 -0.38
C ILE A 125 11.94 -7.86 1.00
N ASN A 126 10.74 -7.32 1.06
CA ASN A 126 10.03 -7.10 2.33
C ASN A 126 9.74 -8.41 3.07
N LEU A 127 9.34 -9.46 2.35
CA LEU A 127 9.11 -10.79 2.93
C LEU A 127 10.40 -11.38 3.50
N VAL A 128 11.51 -11.26 2.78
CA VAL A 128 12.83 -11.68 3.24
C VAL A 128 13.23 -10.91 4.51
N PHE A 129 13.13 -9.58 4.51
CA PHE A 129 13.40 -8.76 5.70
C PHE A 129 12.53 -9.16 6.89
N MET A 130 11.24 -9.41 6.67
CA MET A 130 10.32 -9.88 7.71
C MET A 130 10.79 -11.21 8.32
N ILE A 131 11.15 -12.20 7.49
CA ILE A 131 11.63 -13.51 7.96
C ILE A 131 12.94 -13.37 8.75
N PHE A 132 13.86 -12.52 8.29
CA PHE A 132 15.11 -12.26 9.00
C PHE A 132 14.89 -11.59 10.35
N TYR A 133 13.95 -10.65 10.44
CA TYR A 133 13.67 -9.93 11.69
C TYR A 133 12.88 -10.75 12.72
N ASN A 134 12.03 -11.67 12.26
CA ASN A 134 11.17 -12.46 13.15
C ASN A 134 11.85 -13.72 13.72
N ARG A 135 13.18 -13.82 13.66
CA ARG A 135 13.94 -14.99 14.15
C ARG A 135 14.02 -15.10 15.68
N GLY A 136 13.75 -14.03 16.43
CA GLY A 136 13.81 -14.06 17.91
C GLY A 136 12.48 -14.34 18.61
N GLY A 137 11.35 -14.26 17.90
CA GLY A 137 10.02 -14.63 18.43
C GLY A 137 9.45 -13.74 19.54
N GLY A 138 10.13 -12.64 19.90
CA GLY A 138 9.71 -11.73 20.96
C GLY A 138 8.82 -10.58 20.48
N LEU A 139 7.92 -10.11 21.35
CA LEU A 139 7.03 -8.97 21.10
C LEU A 139 7.79 -7.69 20.73
N ALA A 140 8.98 -7.47 21.30
CA ALA A 140 9.84 -6.34 20.96
C ALA A 140 10.36 -6.41 19.52
N GLU A 141 10.71 -7.60 19.04
CA GLU A 141 11.22 -7.81 17.67
C GLU A 141 10.08 -7.71 16.65
N ALA A 142 8.89 -8.18 17.01
CA ALA A 142 7.67 -7.98 16.23
C ALA A 142 7.32 -6.49 16.09
N ILE A 143 7.44 -5.70 17.17
CA ILE A 143 7.24 -4.24 17.13
C ILE A 143 8.31 -3.56 16.28
N VAL A 144 9.59 -3.94 16.41
CA VAL A 144 10.68 -3.37 15.60
C VAL A 144 10.50 -3.73 14.12
N SER A 145 10.09 -4.97 13.79
CA SER A 145 9.80 -5.34 12.40
C SER A 145 8.60 -4.59 11.84
N LEU A 146 7.58 -4.33 12.67
CA LEU A 146 6.42 -3.48 12.33
C LEU A 146 6.85 -2.03 12.07
N CYS A 147 7.66 -1.44 12.94
CA CYS A 147 8.16 -0.07 12.81
C CYS A 147 9.07 0.09 11.59
N ILE A 148 9.96 -0.86 11.33
CA ILE A 148 10.83 -0.87 10.14
C ILE A 148 9.99 -1.08 8.88
N GLY A 149 9.01 -1.99 8.90
CA GLY A 149 8.03 -2.13 7.84
C GLY A 149 7.28 -0.83 7.58
N LEU A 150 6.81 -0.15 8.63
CA LEU A 150 6.12 1.14 8.55
C LEU A 150 7.02 2.31 8.12
N LEU A 151 8.35 2.21 8.21
CA LEU A 151 9.30 3.24 7.75
C LEU A 151 9.82 2.96 6.33
N LEU A 152 10.14 1.71 6.00
CA LEU A 152 10.57 1.30 4.66
C LEU A 152 9.41 1.33 3.66
N TYR A 153 8.19 1.01 4.08
CA TYR A 153 7.04 0.97 3.19
C TYR A 153 6.66 2.35 2.62
N PRO A 154 6.61 3.46 3.40
CA PRO A 154 6.46 4.81 2.86
C PRO A 154 7.64 5.24 1.99
N LEU A 155 8.86 4.82 2.29
CA LEU A 155 10.05 5.13 1.48
C LEU A 155 9.97 4.42 0.11
N LEU A 156 9.64 3.13 0.09
CA LEU A 156 9.42 2.35 -1.12
C LEU A 156 8.23 2.86 -1.92
N LEU A 157 7.15 3.23 -1.24
CA LEU A 157 5.96 3.83 -1.82
C LEU A 157 6.27 5.20 -2.41
N THR A 158 7.06 6.05 -1.75
CA THR A 158 7.47 7.36 -2.29
C THR A 158 8.42 7.20 -3.47
N ILE A 159 9.40 6.30 -3.40
CA ILE A 159 10.28 5.96 -4.52
C ILE A 159 9.45 5.50 -5.72
N LEU A 160 8.47 4.63 -5.50
CA LEU A 160 7.59 4.18 -6.56
C LEU A 160 6.68 5.30 -7.08
N LEU A 161 6.05 6.11 -6.22
CA LEU A 161 5.22 7.23 -6.65
C LEU A 161 6.03 8.22 -7.49
N VAL A 162 7.31 8.44 -7.13
CA VAL A 162 8.27 9.21 -7.91
C VAL A 162 8.58 8.51 -9.24
N LEU A 163 8.89 7.21 -9.24
CA LEU A 163 9.13 6.42 -10.46
C LEU A 163 7.93 6.47 -11.41
N ILE A 164 6.72 6.23 -10.91
CA ILE A 164 5.46 6.30 -11.64
C ILE A 164 5.29 7.70 -12.23
N ASN A 165 5.41 8.75 -11.44
CA ASN A 165 5.26 10.13 -11.90
C ASN A 165 6.35 10.54 -12.93
N LEU A 166 7.56 10.00 -12.81
CA LEU A 166 8.67 10.23 -13.71
C LEU A 166 8.56 9.48 -15.05
N VAL A 167 8.08 8.22 -15.00
CA VAL A 167 7.79 7.41 -16.19
C VAL A 167 6.59 7.98 -16.95
N ILE A 168 5.54 8.39 -16.24
CA ILE A 168 4.32 8.97 -16.83
C ILE A 168 4.58 10.32 -17.50
N LYS A 169 5.43 11.16 -16.91
CA LYS A 169 5.71 12.51 -17.44
C LYS A 169 6.80 12.53 -18.52
N GLU A 170 7.31 11.38 -18.97
CA GLU A 170 8.42 11.26 -19.94
C GLU A 170 9.67 12.10 -19.60
N LYS A 171 9.84 12.53 -18.33
CA LYS A 171 10.81 13.58 -17.96
C LYS A 171 12.04 13.11 -17.19
N ALA A 172 12.15 11.83 -16.82
CA ALA A 172 13.38 11.34 -16.21
C ALA A 172 13.92 10.07 -16.86
N THR A 173 15.16 10.20 -17.30
CA THR A 173 16.05 9.09 -17.61
C THR A 173 16.39 8.34 -16.32
N ILE A 174 16.40 7.00 -16.34
CA ILE A 174 16.77 6.10 -15.23
C ILE A 174 18.05 6.57 -14.50
N LYS A 175 19.01 7.15 -15.22
CA LYS A 175 20.25 7.76 -14.68
C LYS A 175 20.01 8.81 -13.59
N ARG A 176 18.98 9.65 -13.72
CA ARG A 176 18.73 10.78 -12.80
C ARG A 176 18.13 10.32 -11.47
N ILE A 177 17.35 9.25 -11.51
CA ILE A 177 16.80 8.59 -10.31
C ILE A 177 17.91 7.87 -9.55
N PHE A 178 18.78 7.16 -10.27
CA PHE A 178 19.95 6.50 -9.69
C PHE A 178 20.89 7.51 -9.01
N PHE A 179 21.09 8.68 -9.62
CA PHE A 179 21.89 9.77 -9.05
C PHE A 179 21.30 10.32 -7.75
N LEU A 180 19.99 10.59 -7.71
CA LEU A 180 19.33 11.09 -6.49
C LEU A 180 19.38 10.06 -5.34
N TRP A 181 19.24 8.77 -5.67
CA TRP A 181 19.34 7.68 -4.70
C TRP A 181 20.78 7.56 -4.16
N PHE A 182 21.79 7.64 -5.05
CA PHE A 182 23.19 7.61 -4.66
C PHE A 182 23.61 8.82 -3.80
N SER A 183 23.12 10.03 -4.12
CA SER A 183 23.34 11.22 -3.29
C SER A 183 22.68 11.11 -1.92
N PHE A 184 21.48 10.54 -1.82
CA PHE A 184 20.80 10.35 -0.55
C PHE A 184 21.49 9.27 0.31
N ALA A 185 21.94 8.17 -0.30
CA ALA A 185 22.72 7.15 0.38
C ALA A 185 24.05 7.70 0.92
N ASN A 186 24.78 8.50 0.13
CA ASN A 186 26.02 9.14 0.58
C ASN A 186 25.77 10.15 1.70
N TYR A 187 24.67 10.89 1.66
CA TYR A 187 24.30 11.82 2.74
C TYR A 187 24.07 11.10 4.08
N ILE A 188 23.40 9.93 4.06
CA ILE A 188 23.20 9.10 5.27
C ILE A 188 24.53 8.51 5.76
N ILE A 189 25.40 8.09 4.83
CA ILE A 189 26.72 7.56 5.17
C ILE A 189 27.57 8.66 5.84
N ASP A 190 27.66 9.85 5.25
CA ASP A 190 28.42 10.99 5.80
C ASP A 190 27.87 11.47 7.15
N TYR A 191 26.55 11.44 7.36
CA TYR A 191 25.93 11.77 8.64
C TYR A 191 26.34 10.78 9.76
N ASN A 192 26.47 9.49 9.43
CA ASN A 192 26.93 8.47 10.39
C ASN A 192 28.45 8.51 10.62
N TYR A 193 29.25 9.04 9.68
CA TYR A 193 30.69 9.24 9.87
C TYR A 193 31.02 10.45 10.75
N THR A 194 30.23 11.53 10.64
CA THR A 194 30.42 12.75 11.45
C THR A 194 29.95 12.63 12.90
N THR A 195 29.12 11.63 13.21
CA THR A 195 28.61 11.34 14.56
C THR A 195 29.39 10.26 15.31
N ASN A 196 30.33 9.57 14.64
CA ASN A 196 31.17 8.51 15.22
C ASN A 196 32.67 8.82 15.26
N THR A 197 33.07 10.06 14.94
CA THR A 197 34.43 10.53 15.28
C THR A 197 34.41 11.05 16.73
N PRO A 198 35.28 10.54 17.62
CA PRO A 198 35.29 10.89 19.04
C PRO A 198 35.57 12.38 19.31
#